data_AF-A0A518D583-F1
#
_entry.id   AF-A0A518D583-F1
#
_cell.length_a   1.000
_cell.length_b   1.000
_cell.length_c   1.000
_cell.angle_alpha   90.00
_cell.angle_beta   90.00
_cell.angle_gamma   90.00
#
_symmetry.space_group_name_H-M   'P 1'
#
loop_
_entity.id
_entity.type
_entity.pdbx_description
1 polymer ?
#
loop_
_entity_poly.entity_id
_entity_poly.type
_entity_poly.pdbx_seq_one_letter_code
_entity_poly.pdbx_strand_id
1 'polypeptide(L)'
;MTDYTYKVVPFLGSLANRGKIGEVSKQLESLINEGARNGWEFHSVTTVALEVKPGCLGALLSQGPTYVRHDQVVFRRRLAT
;
A
#
# COMPACT_ATOMS: atom_id res chain seq x y z
N MET A 1 -13.28 -25.33 1.75
CA MET A 1 -12.34 -24.21 1.89
C MET A 1 -12.82 -23.11 0.96
N THR A 2 -12.84 -21.85 1.40
CA THR A 2 -13.12 -20.72 0.52
C THR A 2 -11.81 -20.26 -0.07
N ASP A 3 -11.55 -20.62 -1.32
CA ASP A 3 -10.34 -20.19 -1.99
C ASP A 3 -10.53 -18.73 -2.44
N TYR A 4 -9.58 -17.87 -2.08
CA TYR A 4 -9.58 -16.46 -2.44
C TYR A 4 -8.40 -16.16 -3.37
N THR A 5 -8.64 -15.30 -4.35
CA THR A 5 -7.55 -14.55 -5.00
C THR A 5 -7.39 -13.22 -4.28
N TYR A 6 -6.15 -12.77 -4.11
CA TYR A 6 -5.82 -11.50 -3.48
C TYR A 6 -5.21 -10.52 -4.50
N LYS A 7 -5.45 -9.23 -4.27
CA LYS A 7 -4.81 -8.12 -5.00
C LYS A 7 -4.28 -7.13 -3.98
N VAL A 8 -3.02 -6.75 -4.10
CA VAL A 8 -2.36 -5.80 -3.19
C VAL A 8 -1.98 -4.56 -3.99
N VAL A 9 -2.39 -3.38 -3.51
CA VAL A 9 -2.18 -2.11 -4.22
C VAL A 9 -1.46 -1.14 -3.29
N PRO A 10 -0.31 -0.55 -3.69
CA PRO A 10 0.33 0.50 -2.91
C PRO A 10 -0.60 1.70 -2.73
N PHE A 11 -0.64 2.24 -1.52
CA PHE A 11 -1.36 3.46 -1.21
C PHE A 11 -0.39 4.50 -0.69
N LEU A 12 -0.25 5.59 -1.45
CA LEU A 12 0.49 6.77 -1.04
C LEU A 12 -0.50 7.93 -0.99
N GLY A 13 -1.02 8.20 0.21
CA GLY A 13 -1.81 9.40 0.44
C GLY A 13 -0.97 10.64 0.16
N SER A 14 -1.46 11.52 -0.71
CA SER A 14 -0.81 12.78 -1.01
C SER A 14 -1.59 13.93 -0.38
N LEU A 15 -0.90 14.90 0.21
CA LEU A 15 -1.51 16.13 0.71
C LEU A 15 -0.89 17.30 -0.06
N ALA A 16 -1.72 18.13 -0.68
CA ALA A 16 -1.25 19.40 -1.22
C ALA A 16 -1.10 20.42 -0.08
N ASN A 17 0.14 20.83 0.25
CA ASN A 17 0.47 21.72 1.37
C ASN A 17 -0.19 21.26 2.70
N ARG A 18 -0.50 22.17 3.65
CA ARG A 18 -1.19 21.88 4.94
C ARG A 18 -2.63 21.35 4.73
N GLY A 19 -2.81 20.37 3.85
CA GLY A 19 -4.06 19.72 3.54
C GLY A 19 -4.65 19.06 4.78
N LYS A 20 -5.97 18.92 4.76
CA LYS A 20 -6.72 18.34 5.88
C LYS A 20 -6.62 16.82 5.80
N ILE A 21 -6.46 16.15 6.93
CA ILE A 21 -6.40 14.68 7.04
C ILE A 21 -7.55 14.00 6.26
N GLY A 22 -8.73 14.62 6.20
CA GLY A 22 -9.88 14.11 5.44
C GLY A 22 -9.66 13.99 3.92
N GLU A 23 -8.66 14.63 3.35
CA GLU A 23 -8.31 14.48 1.93
C GLU A 23 -7.68 13.11 1.65
N VAL A 24 -6.82 12.62 2.56
CA VAL A 24 -6.25 11.27 2.47
C VAL A 24 -7.34 10.21 2.62
N SER A 25 -8.30 10.42 3.53
CA SER A 25 -9.46 9.53 3.68
C SER A 25 -10.25 9.39 2.38
N LYS A 26 -10.47 10.50 1.65
CA LYS A 26 -11.16 10.48 0.36
C LYS A 26 -10.37 9.74 -0.72
N GLN A 27 -9.04 9.87 -0.72
CA GLN A 27 -8.18 9.13 -1.65
C GLN A 27 -8.25 7.62 -1.40
N LEU A 28 -8.20 7.22 -0.12
CA LEU A 28 -8.35 5.81 0.26
C LEU A 28 -9.74 5.28 -0.10
N GLU A 29 -10.80 6.05 0.20
CA GLU A 29 -12.17 5.72 -0.16
C GLU A 29 -12.33 5.54 -1.67
N SER A 30 -11.75 6.43 -2.48
CA SER A 30 -11.77 6.32 -3.94
C SER A 30 -11.12 5.03 -4.43
N LEU A 31 -9.96 4.66 -3.87
CA LEU A 31 -9.27 3.42 -4.21
C LEU A 31 -10.09 2.18 -3.83
N ILE A 32 -10.70 2.17 -2.63
CA ILE A 32 -11.57 1.09 -2.17
C ILE A 32 -12.78 0.95 -3.11
N ASN A 33 -13.44 2.06 -3.44
CA ASN A 33 -14.61 2.09 -4.32
C ASN A 33 -14.26 1.68 -5.76
N GLU A 34 -13.08 2.02 -6.26
CA GLU A 34 -12.58 1.50 -7.54
C GLU A 34 -12.38 -0.01 -7.51
N GLY A 35 -11.78 -0.55 -6.45
CA GLY A 35 -11.67 -2.00 -6.26
C GLY A 35 -13.03 -2.68 -6.25
N ALA A 36 -13.98 -2.15 -5.46
CA ALA A 36 -15.35 -2.66 -5.36
C ALA A 36 -16.08 -2.68 -6.71
N ARG A 37 -15.98 -1.61 -7.49
CA ARG A 37 -16.56 -1.54 -8.86
C ARG A 37 -15.99 -2.59 -9.81
N ASN A 38 -14.75 -3.03 -9.57
CA ASN A 38 -14.08 -4.08 -10.34
C ASN A 38 -14.29 -5.49 -9.76
N GLY A 39 -15.24 -5.66 -8.83
CA GLY A 39 -15.60 -6.95 -8.24
C GLY A 39 -14.64 -7.44 -7.15
N TRP A 40 -13.81 -6.55 -6.59
CA TRP A 40 -12.93 -6.86 -5.47
C TRP A 40 -13.56 -6.45 -4.14
N GLU A 41 -13.46 -7.30 -3.13
CA GLU A 41 -13.84 -6.99 -1.75
C GLU A 41 -12.66 -6.36 -1.01
N PHE A 42 -12.88 -5.25 -0.31
CA PHE A 42 -11.87 -4.69 0.59
C PHE A 42 -11.58 -5.68 1.72
N HIS A 43 -10.30 -5.92 1.99
CA HIS A 43 -9.87 -6.82 3.06
C HIS A 43 -9.17 -6.09 4.21
N SER A 44 -8.13 -5.30 3.92
CA SER A 44 -7.37 -4.58 4.95
C SER A 44 -6.48 -3.48 4.36
N VAL A 45 -5.97 -2.60 5.24
CA VAL A 45 -4.79 -1.77 4.97
C VAL A 45 -3.64 -2.32 5.81
N THR A 46 -2.48 -2.51 5.20
CA THR A 46 -1.27 -3.02 5.86
C THR A 46 -0.06 -2.16 5.52
N THR A 47 0.89 -2.06 6.43
CA THR A 47 2.16 -1.35 6.19
C THR A 47 3.27 -2.36 5.99
N VAL A 48 3.99 -2.27 4.88
CA VAL A 48 5.20 -3.07 4.63
C VAL A 48 6.44 -2.22 4.82
N ALA A 49 7.48 -2.80 5.43
CA ALA A 49 8.79 -2.19 5.54
C ALA A 49 9.71 -2.74 4.44
N LEU A 50 10.30 -1.84 3.66
CA LEU A 50 11.29 -2.16 2.63
C LEU A 50 12.68 -1.84 3.18
N GLU A 51 13.57 -2.83 3.17
CA GLU A 51 14.99 -2.61 3.41
C GLU A 51 15.65 -2.08 2.14
N VAL A 52 16.18 -0.86 2.22
CA VAL A 52 16.92 -0.21 1.13
C VAL A 52 18.41 -0.29 1.47
N LYS A 53 19.12 -1.10 0.69
CA LYS A 53 20.58 -1.25 0.80
C LYS A 53 21.28 0.03 0.32
N PRO A 54 22.39 0.43 0.96
CA PRO A 54 23.18 1.57 0.50
C PRO A 54 23.77 1.31 -0.89
N GLY A 55 23.86 2.36 -1.70
CA GLY A 55 24.64 2.32 -2.94
C GLY A 55 26.15 2.22 -2.67
N CYS A 56 26.97 2.09 -3.73
CA CYS A 56 28.42 1.87 -3.60
C CYS A 56 29.14 2.90 -2.71
N LEU A 57 28.84 4.20 -2.88
CA LEU A 57 29.42 5.25 -2.04
C LEU A 57 28.97 5.14 -0.57
N GLY A 58 27.71 4.78 -0.34
CA GLY A 58 27.21 4.58 1.02
C GLY A 58 27.85 3.38 1.70
N ALA A 59 28.11 2.30 0.96
CA ALA A 59 28.82 1.14 1.47
C ALA A 59 30.28 1.47 1.83
N LEU A 60 30.99 2.28 1.02
CA LEU A 60 32.35 2.75 1.30
C LEU A 60 32.42 3.63 2.56
N LEU A 61 31.34 4.35 2.86
CA LEU A 61 31.18 5.16 4.06
C LEU A 61 30.55 4.37 5.23
N SER A 62 30.50 3.04 5.14
CA SER A 62 29.94 2.15 6.17
C SER A 62 28.49 2.49 6.56
N GLN A 63 27.70 3.03 5.63
CA GLN A 63 26.27 3.27 5.87
C GLN A 63 25.53 1.93 5.97
N GLY A 64 24.65 1.80 6.97
CA GLY A 64 23.75 0.65 7.09
C GLY A 64 22.53 0.75 6.16
N PRO A 65 21.70 -0.31 6.10
CA PRO A 65 20.43 -0.25 5.39
C PRO A 65 19.48 0.79 6.00
N THR A 66 18.66 1.39 5.15
CA THR A 66 17.54 2.26 5.59
C THR A 66 16.22 1.55 5.38
N TYR A 67 15.20 1.88 6.16
CA TYR A 67 13.88 1.26 6.05
C TYR A 67 12.84 2.27 5.59
N VAL A 68 12.14 1.97 4.50
CA VAL A 68 11.04 2.79 3.98
C VAL A 68 9.73 2.05 4.20
N ARG A 69 8.72 2.74 4.76
CA ARG A 69 7.40 2.17 5.01
C ARG A 69 6.42 2.61 3.94
N HIS A 70 5.66 1.66 3.41
CA HIS A 70 4.59 1.92 2.46
C HIS A 70 3.30 1.25 2.92
N ASP A 71 2.21 1.99 2.90
CA ASP A 71 0.89 1.42 3.11
C ASP A 71 0.42 0.72 1.83
N GLN A 72 -0.31 -0.36 2.01
CA GLN A 72 -0.87 -1.17 0.94
C GLN A 72 -2.32 -1.51 1.29
N VAL A 73 -3.20 -1.36 0.30
CA VAL A 73 -4.58 -1.81 0.40
C VAL A 73 -4.67 -3.21 -0.17
N VAL A 74 -5.15 -4.13 0.66
CA VAL A 74 -5.37 -5.53 0.29
C VAL A 74 -6.84 -5.71 -0.05
N PHE A 75 -7.06 -6.27 -1.23
CA PHE A 75 -8.34 -6.72 -1.70
C PHE A 75 -8.35 -8.24 -1.80
N ARG A 76 -9.54 -8.83 -1.70
CA ARG A 76 -9.77 -10.25 -1.95
C ARG A 76 -10.97 -10.44 -2.86
N ARG A 77 -11.04 -11.59 -3.52
CA ARG A 77 -12.21 -12.02 -4.26
C ARG A 77 -12.32 -13.53 -4.15
N ARG A 78 -13.52 -14.01 -3.85
CA ARG A 78 -13.80 -15.44 -3.76
C ARG A 78 -13.65 -16.08 -5.14
N LEU A 79 -12.95 -17.21 -5.23
CA LEU A 79 -12.91 -18.02 -6.44
C LEU A 79 -14.26 -18.73 -6.59
N ALA A 80 -14.84 -18.66 -7.80
CA ALA A 80 -16.04 -19.43 -8.10
C ALA A 80 -15.65 -20.91 -8.10
N THR A 81 -16.27 -21.66 -7.18
CA THR A 81 -16.29 -23.13 -7.19
C THR A 81 -17.04 -23.66 -8.39
#